data_AF-A0A0G0MM36-F1
#
_entry.id   AF-A0A0G0MM36-F1
#
_cell.length_a   1.000
_cell.length_b   1.000
_cell.length_c   1.000
_cell.angle_alpha   90.00
_cell.angle_beta   90.00
_cell.angle_gamma   90.00
#
_symmetry.space_group_name_H-M   'P 1'
#
loop_
_entity.id
_entity.type
_entity.pdbx_description
1 polymer ?
#
loop_
_entity_poly.entity_id
_entity_poly.type
_entity_poly.pdbx_seq_one_letter_code
_entity_poly.pdbx_strand_id
1 'polypeptide(L)'
;MKLRHYLTFFLVTAGLFLLAEKAFASEGTVELRSTTGEPYRCWAASVRMQNQEYRIPFTCKYLIYPADENIFNYVVWATPKDGGNSVKLGTLGLGKGEFKTKKTFTGLFVTTEASKETKTPQGQTVMKGEISPVEFLEEVSTPTPSPEEEEKEKVEEEEKTETPQENLTTRQKLLLALRRAGIAALVALVAIIGLIFVVTRSRG
;
A
#
# COMPACT_ATOMS: atom_id res chain seq x y z
N MET A 1 -13.25 -19.93 -34.93
CA MET A 1 -13.97 -19.37 -33.75
C MET A 1 -13.18 -19.49 -32.44
N LYS A 2 -12.47 -20.60 -32.17
CA LYS A 2 -11.70 -20.80 -30.92
C LYS A 2 -10.53 -19.81 -30.70
N LEU A 3 -9.78 -19.45 -31.75
CA LEU A 3 -8.63 -18.53 -31.65
C LEU A 3 -9.02 -17.11 -31.19
N ARG A 4 -10.18 -16.61 -31.63
CA ARG A 4 -10.70 -15.28 -31.22
C ARG A 4 -10.99 -15.22 -29.72
N HIS A 5 -11.49 -16.33 -29.15
CA HIS A 5 -11.82 -16.43 -27.73
C HIS A 5 -10.55 -16.47 -26.86
N TYR A 6 -9.50 -17.16 -27.30
CA TYR A 6 -8.21 -17.15 -26.60
C TYR A 6 -7.54 -15.77 -26.62
N LEU A 7 -7.61 -15.06 -27.76
CA LEU A 7 -7.04 -13.72 -27.88
C LEU A 7 -7.78 -12.70 -26.98
N THR A 8 -9.11 -12.74 -26.97
CA THR A 8 -9.90 -11.88 -26.08
C THR A 8 -9.67 -12.21 -24.61
N PHE A 9 -9.57 -13.49 -24.25
CA PHE A 9 -9.28 -13.89 -22.88
C PHE A 9 -7.90 -13.38 -22.43
N PHE A 10 -6.88 -13.51 -23.28
CA PHE A 10 -5.53 -13.03 -23.00
C PHE A 10 -5.44 -11.50 -22.88
N LEU A 11 -6.14 -10.75 -23.74
CA LEU A 11 -6.20 -9.29 -23.67
C LEU A 11 -6.95 -8.81 -22.41
N VAL A 12 -8.03 -9.48 -22.03
CA VAL A 12 -8.79 -9.15 -20.82
C VAL A 12 -7.96 -9.43 -19.57
N THR A 13 -7.31 -10.59 -19.47
CA THR A 13 -6.45 -10.91 -18.32
C THR A 13 -5.24 -9.98 -18.24
N ALA A 14 -4.59 -9.66 -19.37
CA ALA A 14 -3.50 -8.69 -19.40
C ALA A 14 -3.94 -7.28 -18.97
N GLY A 15 -5.13 -6.84 -19.39
CA GLY A 15 -5.72 -5.56 -18.97
C GLY A 15 -5.99 -5.51 -17.46
N LEU A 16 -6.47 -6.62 -16.87
CA LEU A 16 -6.68 -6.74 -15.42
C LEU A 16 -5.39 -6.61 -14.61
N PHE A 17 -4.26 -7.12 -15.12
CA PHE A 17 -2.96 -6.97 -14.44
C PHE A 17 -2.40 -5.54 -14.51
N LEU A 18 -2.76 -4.75 -15.53
CA LEU A 18 -2.33 -3.35 -15.66
C LEU A 18 -3.12 -2.40 -14.76
N LEU A 19 -4.31 -2.80 -14.32
CA LEU A 19 -5.19 -2.04 -13.41
C LEU A 19 -5.05 -2.48 -11.95
N ALA A 20 -4.11 -3.39 -11.64
CA ALA A 20 -3.86 -3.77 -10.27
C ALA A 20 -3.32 -2.56 -9.49
N GLU A 21 -4.20 -1.95 -8.68
CA GLU A 21 -3.80 -0.92 -7.73
C GLU A 21 -2.64 -1.44 -6.87
N LYS A 22 -1.65 -0.58 -6.65
CA LYS A 22 -0.55 -0.88 -5.72
C LYS A 22 -1.18 -1.10 -4.35
N ALA A 23 -1.33 -2.36 -3.97
CA ALA A 23 -1.77 -2.74 -2.65
C ALA A 23 -0.66 -2.37 -1.68
N PHE A 24 -0.75 -1.19 -1.07
CA PHE A 24 0.01 -0.88 0.13
C PHE A 24 -0.27 -2.03 1.12
N ALA A 25 0.81 -2.67 1.56
CA ALA A 25 0.77 -3.56 2.70
C ALA A 25 0.16 -2.77 3.87
N SER A 26 -0.30 -3.46 4.91
CA SER A 26 -0.81 -2.79 6.12
C SER A 26 0.32 -2.15 6.93
N GLU A 27 1.27 -1.52 6.25
CA GLU A 27 2.41 -0.78 6.76
C GLU A 27 2.13 0.71 6.62
N GLY A 28 2.44 1.44 7.67
CA GLY A 28 1.98 2.82 7.76
C GLY A 28 1.87 3.28 9.20
N THR A 29 1.27 4.45 9.35
CA THR A 29 0.83 4.97 10.64
C THR A 29 -0.68 5.07 10.68
N VAL A 30 -1.25 4.99 11.88
CA VAL A 30 -2.67 5.15 12.11
C VAL A 30 -2.84 6.19 13.20
N GLU A 31 -3.48 7.31 12.87
CA GLU A 31 -3.97 8.25 13.88
C GLU A 31 -5.42 7.89 14.18
N LEU A 32 -5.69 7.43 15.41
CA LEU A 32 -7.04 7.14 15.85
C LEU A 32 -7.60 8.34 16.62
N ARG A 33 -8.77 8.81 16.18
CA ARG A 33 -9.48 9.92 16.80
C ARG A 33 -10.76 9.43 17.45
N SER A 34 -11.18 10.16 18.48
CA SER A 34 -12.42 9.92 19.21
C SER A 34 -13.64 9.93 18.30
N THR A 35 -14.54 8.99 18.53
CA THR A 35 -15.87 8.91 17.90
C THR A 35 -17.00 9.29 18.86
N THR A 36 -16.68 9.58 20.13
CA THR A 36 -17.66 9.87 21.20
C THR A 36 -17.62 11.30 21.71
N GLY A 37 -16.74 12.15 21.16
CA GLY A 37 -16.57 13.54 21.59
C GLY A 37 -15.55 13.74 22.72
N GLU A 38 -15.12 12.64 23.37
CA GLU A 38 -14.03 12.66 24.35
C GLU A 38 -12.68 13.04 23.70
N PRO A 39 -11.71 13.59 24.43
CA PRO A 39 -10.43 14.05 23.86
C PRO A 39 -9.45 12.90 23.53
N TYR A 40 -9.93 11.66 23.45
CA TYR A 40 -9.10 10.48 23.17
C TYR A 40 -8.36 10.62 21.84
N ARG A 41 -7.05 10.35 21.89
CA ARG A 41 -6.21 10.25 20.69
C ARG A 41 -5.23 9.13 20.84
N CYS A 42 -5.09 8.31 19.81
CA CYS A 42 -4.03 7.33 19.75
C CYS A 42 -3.25 7.42 18.46
N TRP A 43 -2.02 6.96 18.54
CA TRP A 43 -1.14 6.75 17.42
C TRP A 43 -0.66 5.30 17.43
N ALA A 44 -0.60 4.70 16.25
CA ALA A 44 0.03 3.41 16.04
C ALA A 44 0.91 3.48 14.79
N ALA A 45 2.04 2.76 14.82
CA ALA A 45 2.74 2.38 13.60
C ALA A 45 2.45 0.91 13.30
N SER A 46 2.43 0.54 12.04
CA SER A 46 2.38 -0.86 11.62
C SER A 46 3.56 -1.12 10.71
N VAL A 47 4.36 -2.12 11.07
CA VAL A 47 5.56 -2.51 10.33
C VAL A 47 5.51 -4.00 10.07
N ARG A 48 5.70 -4.42 8.82
CA ARG A 48 5.74 -5.83 8.45
C ARG A 48 7.14 -6.38 8.71
N MET A 49 7.21 -7.38 9.57
CA MET A 49 8.47 -8.01 9.95
C MET A 49 8.84 -9.15 8.98
N GLN A 50 10.10 -9.61 9.05
CA GLN A 50 10.61 -10.71 8.24
C GLN A 50 9.82 -12.03 8.39
N ASN A 51 9.19 -12.24 9.55
CA ASN A 51 8.31 -13.39 9.81
C ASN A 51 6.91 -13.25 9.19
N GLN A 52 6.70 -12.23 8.35
CA GLN A 52 5.44 -11.87 7.68
C GLN A 52 4.31 -11.47 8.63
N GLU A 53 4.62 -11.15 9.89
CA GLU A 53 3.67 -10.56 10.84
C GLU A 53 3.82 -9.04 10.88
N TYR A 54 2.71 -8.33 11.01
CA TYR A 54 2.71 -6.91 11.35
C TYR A 54 2.96 -6.75 12.84
N ARG A 55 3.87 -5.84 13.20
CA ARG A 55 4.09 -5.35 14.57
C ARG A 55 3.50 -3.96 14.70
N ILE A 56 2.67 -3.78 15.71
CA ILE A 56 1.83 -2.61 15.87
C ILE A 56 2.05 -2.02 17.27
N PRO A 57 3.13 -1.24 17.49
CA PRO A 57 3.26 -0.41 18.68
C PRO A 57 2.14 0.64 18.70
N PHE A 58 1.56 0.85 19.88
CA PHE A 58 0.35 1.63 20.06
C PHE A 58 0.49 2.52 21.30
N THR A 59 0.14 3.80 21.18
CA THR A 59 0.11 4.73 22.30
C THR A 59 -1.08 5.66 22.22
N CYS A 60 -1.68 5.93 23.36
CA CYS A 60 -2.85 6.77 23.51
C CYS A 60 -2.59 7.88 24.52
N LYS A 61 -3.29 8.99 24.33
CA LYS A 61 -3.39 10.11 25.27
C LYS A 61 -4.85 10.32 25.67
N TYR A 62 -5.02 10.81 26.89
CA TYR A 62 -6.30 11.23 27.46
C TYR A 62 -7.33 10.11 27.65
N LEU A 63 -6.92 8.84 27.65
CA LEU A 63 -7.84 7.75 28.03
C LEU A 63 -8.27 7.90 29.48
N ILE A 64 -9.55 7.68 29.73
CA ILE A 64 -10.12 7.66 31.07
C ILE A 64 -10.12 6.20 31.54
N TYR A 65 -9.55 5.92 32.70
CA TYR A 65 -9.46 4.56 33.22
C TYR A 65 -10.02 4.50 34.66
N PRO A 66 -11.05 3.67 34.92
CA PRO A 66 -11.81 2.84 33.97
C PRO A 66 -12.69 3.70 33.04
N ALA A 67 -13.19 3.12 31.94
CA ALA A 67 -14.01 3.85 30.97
C ALA A 67 -15.39 4.20 31.55
N ASP A 68 -15.98 3.29 32.32
CA ASP A 68 -17.14 3.55 33.20
C ASP A 68 -17.14 2.57 34.40
N GLU A 69 -18.22 2.53 35.18
CA GLU A 69 -18.35 1.69 36.38
C GLU A 69 -18.33 0.16 36.08
N ASN A 70 -18.65 -0.26 34.86
CA ASN A 70 -18.76 -1.66 34.42
C ASN A 70 -17.80 -2.02 33.27
N ILE A 71 -17.19 -1.03 32.61
CA ILE A 71 -16.36 -1.19 31.42
C ILE A 71 -14.92 -0.77 31.73
N PHE A 72 -14.05 -1.78 31.73
CA PHE A 72 -12.66 -1.63 32.19
C PHE A 72 -11.63 -1.74 31.07
N ASN A 73 -12.00 -2.23 29.88
CA ASN A 73 -11.03 -2.64 28.88
C ASN A 73 -11.20 -1.83 27.59
N TYR A 74 -10.15 -1.13 27.19
CA TYR A 74 -10.03 -0.65 25.82
C TYR A 74 -9.45 -1.78 24.97
N VAL A 75 -10.19 -2.29 23.98
CA VAL A 75 -9.76 -3.38 23.10
C VAL A 75 -9.49 -2.83 21.71
N VAL A 76 -8.31 -3.12 21.17
CA VAL A 76 -7.91 -2.74 19.82
C VAL A 76 -8.30 -3.84 18.83
N TRP A 77 -8.87 -3.40 17.72
CA TRP A 77 -9.30 -4.24 16.63
C TRP A 77 -8.72 -3.72 15.31
N ALA A 78 -8.48 -4.64 14.39
CA ALA A 78 -8.10 -4.33 13.02
C ALA A 78 -9.25 -4.66 12.06
N THR A 79 -9.50 -3.75 11.13
CA THR A 79 -10.46 -3.93 10.03
C THR A 79 -9.76 -4.66 8.88
N PRO A 80 -10.10 -5.92 8.57
CA PRO A 80 -9.38 -6.69 7.55
C PRO A 80 -9.53 -6.05 6.16
N LYS A 81 -8.45 -6.10 5.36
CA LYS A 81 -8.46 -5.55 4.00
C LYS A 81 -9.42 -6.29 3.07
N ASP A 82 -9.48 -7.61 3.21
CA ASP A 82 -10.33 -8.47 2.38
C ASP A 82 -11.79 -8.52 2.87
N GLY A 83 -12.14 -7.70 3.87
CA GLY A 83 -13.43 -7.69 4.53
C GLY A 83 -13.61 -8.81 5.58
N GLY A 84 -14.85 -8.96 6.05
CA GLY A 84 -15.21 -9.95 7.08
C GLY A 84 -15.07 -9.45 8.51
N ASN A 85 -14.94 -10.38 9.46
CA ASN A 85 -14.95 -10.08 10.89
C ASN A 85 -13.67 -9.36 11.34
N SER A 86 -13.85 -8.34 12.17
CA SER A 86 -12.76 -7.61 12.82
C SER A 86 -11.82 -8.53 13.58
N VAL A 87 -10.52 -8.23 13.53
CA VAL A 87 -9.47 -9.04 14.16
C VAL A 87 -9.08 -8.37 15.46
N LYS A 88 -9.25 -9.08 16.57
CA LYS A 88 -8.76 -8.61 17.86
C LYS A 88 -7.25 -8.58 17.87
N LEU A 89 -6.68 -7.42 18.17
CA LEU A 89 -5.24 -7.25 18.35
C LEU A 89 -4.83 -7.44 19.81
N GLY A 90 -5.63 -6.91 20.74
CA GLY A 90 -5.38 -7.04 22.18
C GLY A 90 -6.03 -5.92 22.98
N THR A 91 -5.78 -5.89 24.29
CA THR A 91 -6.23 -4.80 25.17
C THR A 91 -5.15 -3.73 25.29
N LEU A 92 -5.56 -2.46 25.21
CA LEU A 92 -4.75 -1.35 25.68
C LEU A 92 -4.78 -1.37 27.20
N GLY A 93 -3.60 -1.42 27.82
CA GLY A 93 -3.47 -1.19 29.26
C GLY A 93 -3.67 0.28 29.58
N LEU A 94 -2.68 0.90 30.23
CA LEU A 94 -2.65 2.34 30.50
C LEU A 94 -2.38 3.18 29.23
N GLY A 95 -3.17 2.96 28.18
CA GLY A 95 -3.06 3.61 26.88
C GLY A 95 -1.83 3.21 26.07
N LYS A 96 -1.22 2.05 26.35
CA LYS A 96 -0.06 1.53 25.61
C LYS A 96 -0.24 0.05 25.31
N GLY A 97 0.35 -0.39 24.21
CA GLY A 97 0.40 -1.79 23.83
C GLY A 97 1.35 -2.02 22.66
N GLU A 98 1.77 -3.27 22.50
CA GLU A 98 2.40 -3.76 21.28
C GLU A 98 1.61 -4.98 20.83
N PHE A 99 1.09 -4.93 19.60
CA PHE A 99 0.27 -5.99 19.07
C PHE A 99 0.89 -6.61 17.82
N LYS A 100 0.40 -7.79 17.46
CA LYS A 100 0.83 -8.49 16.25
C LYS A 100 -0.32 -9.13 15.52
N THR A 101 -0.24 -9.16 14.19
CA THR A 101 -1.21 -9.87 13.35
C THR A 101 -0.56 -10.31 12.04
N LYS A 102 -0.99 -11.47 11.52
CA LYS A 102 -0.66 -11.92 10.15
C LYS A 102 -1.62 -11.40 9.10
N LYS A 103 -2.81 -10.96 9.53
CA LYS A 103 -3.87 -10.52 8.63
C LYS A 103 -3.60 -9.09 8.18
N THR A 104 -3.80 -8.84 6.89
CA THR A 104 -3.83 -7.50 6.31
C THR A 104 -5.07 -6.75 6.78
N PHE A 105 -4.91 -5.47 7.06
CA PHE A 105 -5.94 -4.55 7.53
C PHE A 105 -5.81 -3.17 6.87
N THR A 106 -6.91 -2.42 6.83
CA THR A 106 -6.95 -1.04 6.29
C THR A 106 -7.03 0.02 7.37
N GLY A 107 -7.46 -0.36 8.57
CA GLY A 107 -7.64 0.56 9.68
C GLY A 107 -7.70 -0.15 11.01
N LEU A 108 -7.63 0.66 12.07
CA LEU A 108 -7.72 0.22 13.45
C LEU A 108 -8.87 0.96 14.14
N PHE A 109 -9.52 0.29 15.08
CA PHE A 109 -10.51 0.92 15.94
C PHE A 109 -10.42 0.35 17.35
N VAL A 110 -10.91 1.12 18.32
CA VAL A 110 -10.88 0.76 19.73
C VAL A 110 -12.30 0.73 20.27
N THR A 111 -12.64 -0.33 20.98
CA THR A 111 -13.89 -0.45 21.73
C THR A 111 -13.67 -0.46 23.22
N THR A 112 -14.69 -0.07 23.98
CA THR A 112 -14.75 -0.21 25.43
C THR A 112 -15.54 -1.47 25.78
N GLU A 113 -14.90 -2.45 26.40
CA GLU A 113 -15.45 -3.80 26.61
C GLU A 113 -15.46 -4.19 28.10
N ALA A 114 -16.55 -4.82 28.54
CA ALA A 114 -16.67 -5.34 29.91
C ALA A 114 -15.64 -6.48 30.17
N SER A 115 -15.34 -7.29 29.15
CA SER A 115 -14.40 -8.41 29.25
C SER A 115 -13.25 -8.29 28.26
N LYS A 116 -12.03 -8.45 28.77
CA LYS A 116 -10.83 -8.58 27.94
C LYS A 116 -10.82 -9.82 27.05
N GLU A 117 -11.67 -10.82 27.29
CA GLU A 117 -11.70 -12.09 26.54
C GLU A 117 -12.72 -12.08 25.38
N THR A 118 -13.35 -10.94 25.11
CA THR A 118 -14.32 -10.84 24.01
C THR A 118 -13.70 -11.24 22.66
N LYS A 119 -14.42 -12.00 21.84
CA LYS A 119 -13.94 -12.50 20.54
C LYS A 119 -14.38 -11.64 19.37
N THR A 120 -15.43 -10.84 19.58
CA THR A 120 -15.97 -9.89 18.61
C THR A 120 -16.21 -8.56 19.31
N PRO A 121 -16.19 -7.42 18.61
CA PRO A 121 -16.54 -6.14 19.20
C PRO A 121 -18.00 -6.19 19.68
N GLN A 122 -18.24 -5.92 20.96
CA GLN A 122 -19.59 -5.86 21.56
C GLN A 122 -19.88 -4.48 22.14
N GLY A 123 -18.82 -3.81 22.62
CA GLY A 123 -18.90 -2.49 23.19
C GLY A 123 -18.95 -1.36 22.17
N GLN A 124 -19.05 -0.14 22.70
CA GLN A 124 -19.03 1.07 21.89
C GLN A 124 -17.64 1.26 21.26
N THR A 125 -17.61 1.60 19.97
CA THR A 125 -16.38 2.09 19.32
C THR A 125 -16.14 3.53 19.77
N VAL A 126 -15.01 3.74 20.43
CA VAL A 126 -14.62 5.04 21.02
C VAL A 126 -13.56 5.77 20.20
N MET A 127 -12.80 5.04 19.38
CA MET A 127 -11.82 5.63 18.47
C MET A 127 -11.69 4.82 17.19
N LYS A 128 -11.36 5.49 16.09
CA LYS A 128 -11.13 4.89 14.77
C LYS A 128 -10.07 5.68 14.01
N GLY A 129 -9.30 4.97 13.17
CA GLY A 129 -8.39 5.56 12.19
C GLY A 129 -8.10 4.59 11.05
N GLU A 130 -7.86 5.12 9.85
CA GLU A 130 -7.39 4.35 8.70
C GLU A 130 -5.87 4.41 8.60
N ILE A 131 -5.26 3.42 7.96
CA ILE A 131 -3.82 3.39 7.74
C ILE A 131 -3.43 4.43 6.71
N SER A 132 -2.43 5.23 7.06
CA SER A 132 -1.79 6.21 6.19
C SER A 132 -0.37 5.74 5.88
N PRO A 133 0.09 5.86 4.62
CA PRO A 133 1.43 5.46 4.26
C PRO A 133 2.49 6.31 4.97
N VAL A 134 3.71 5.79 5.02
CA VAL A 134 4.85 6.52 5.59
C VAL A 134 5.49 7.36 4.48
N GLU A 135 5.11 8.64 4.41
CA GLU A 135 5.46 9.54 3.29
C GLU A 135 6.97 9.60 2.97
N PHE A 136 7.85 9.55 3.98
CA PHE A 136 9.30 9.63 3.75
C PHE A 136 9.90 8.38 3.07
N LEU A 137 9.17 7.26 3.06
CA LEU A 137 9.56 6.02 2.37
C LEU A 137 8.98 5.96 0.95
N GLU A 138 8.12 6.91 0.58
CA GLU A 138 7.56 6.97 -0.76
C GLU A 138 8.59 7.59 -1.72
N GLU A 139 8.74 6.99 -2.90
CA GLU A 139 9.60 7.55 -3.94
C GLU A 139 9.02 8.89 -4.39
N VAL A 140 9.81 9.97 -4.28
CA VAL A 140 9.46 11.28 -4.83
C VAL A 140 9.23 11.10 -6.32
N SER A 141 7.99 11.31 -6.78
CA SER A 141 7.70 11.36 -8.20
C SER A 141 8.47 12.54 -8.80
N THR A 142 9.55 12.26 -9.52
CA THR A 142 10.21 13.29 -10.33
C THR A 142 9.18 13.87 -11.30
N PRO A 143 8.92 15.19 -11.28
CA PRO A 143 8.00 15.78 -12.23
C PRO A 143 8.52 15.55 -13.65
N THR A 144 7.65 15.07 -14.54
CA THR A 144 7.93 15.05 -15.97
C THR A 144 8.18 16.50 -16.41
N PRO A 145 9.34 16.83 -17.02
CA PRO A 145 9.57 18.19 -17.50
C PRO A 145 8.49 18.55 -18.52
N SER A 146 7.70 19.58 -18.20
CA SER A 146 6.83 20.25 -19.16
C SER A 146 7.72 21.10 -20.07
N PRO A 147 7.51 21.13 -21.40
CA PRO A 147 8.26 22.04 -22.27
C PRO A 147 7.81 23.47 -21.96
N GLU A 148 8.73 24.28 -21.44
CA GLU A 148 8.53 25.72 -21.23
C GLU A 148 9.35 26.47 -22.29
N GLU A 149 8.71 27.43 -22.95
CA GLU A 149 9.22 28.21 -24.09
C GLU A 149 10.44 29.06 -23.70
N GLU A 150 11.42 29.09 -24.60
CA GLU A 150 12.66 29.86 -24.48
C GLU A 150 12.39 31.37 -24.41
N GLU A 151 12.80 32.02 -23.31
CA GLU A 151 13.12 33.45 -23.33
C GLU A 151 14.59 33.65 -22.90
N LYS A 152 15.32 34.35 -23.77
CA LYS A 152 16.78 34.56 -23.72
C LYS A 152 17.14 35.67 -22.75
N GLU A 153 18.12 35.44 -21.88
CA GLU A 153 19.10 36.47 -21.54
C GLU A 153 20.45 35.84 -21.17
N LYS A 154 21.53 36.53 -21.57
CA LYS A 154 22.94 36.13 -21.60
C LYS A 154 23.64 37.00 -20.54
N VAL A 155 24.53 36.51 -19.66
CA VAL A 155 26.00 36.44 -19.85
C VAL A 155 26.66 36.04 -18.51
N GLU A 156 27.64 35.12 -18.60
CA GLU A 156 28.82 34.81 -17.76
C GLU A 156 28.72 34.58 -16.24
N GLU A 157 29.00 33.34 -15.82
CA GLU A 157 30.18 33.04 -14.98
C GLU A 157 30.61 31.57 -15.19
N GLU A 158 31.84 31.36 -15.66
CA GLU A 158 32.48 30.06 -15.79
C GLU A 158 32.88 29.54 -14.40
N GLU A 159 32.07 28.66 -13.80
CA GLU A 159 32.53 27.78 -12.73
C GLU A 159 32.16 26.33 -13.05
N LYS A 160 33.19 25.60 -13.46
CA LYS A 160 33.21 24.19 -13.81
C LYS A 160 32.78 23.33 -12.61
N THR A 161 31.48 23.09 -12.47
CA THR A 161 30.95 22.08 -11.55
C THR A 161 30.76 20.79 -12.31
N GLU A 162 31.56 19.79 -11.97
CA GLU A 162 31.50 18.43 -12.51
C GLU A 162 30.09 17.85 -12.33
N THR A 163 29.44 17.54 -13.46
CA THR A 163 28.25 16.68 -13.53
C THR A 163 28.46 15.41 -12.71
N PRO A 164 27.62 15.12 -11.70
CA PRO A 164 27.57 13.79 -11.12
C PRO A 164 27.10 12.82 -12.21
N GLN A 165 28.01 12.02 -12.74
CA GLN A 165 27.63 10.84 -13.53
C GLN A 165 26.75 9.97 -12.64
N GLU A 166 25.46 9.95 -12.94
CA GLU A 166 24.48 9.06 -12.37
C GLU A 166 24.91 7.61 -12.67
N ASN A 167 25.68 7.03 -11.76
CA ASN A 167 26.04 5.63 -11.80
C ASN A 167 24.80 4.81 -11.43
N LEU A 168 23.93 4.60 -12.43
CA LEU A 168 22.82 3.66 -12.35
C LEU A 168 23.35 2.33 -11.83
N THR A 169 22.82 1.91 -10.67
CA THR A 169 23.21 0.68 -10.01
C THR A 169 22.99 -0.50 -10.97
N THR A 170 23.84 -1.52 -10.89
CA THR A 170 23.83 -2.70 -11.79
C THR A 170 22.44 -3.35 -11.89
N ARG A 171 21.62 -3.26 -10.83
CA ARG A 171 20.22 -3.73 -10.81
C ARG A 171 19.27 -2.90 -11.67
N GLN A 172 19.42 -1.56 -11.69
CA GLN A 172 18.60 -0.69 -12.53
C GLN A 172 18.92 -0.91 -14.01
N LYS A 173 20.20 -1.05 -14.38
CA LYS A 173 20.60 -1.39 -15.75
C LYS A 173 20.06 -2.77 -16.18
N LEU A 174 20.08 -3.75 -15.27
CA LEU A 174 19.55 -5.09 -15.54
C LEU A 174 18.02 -5.08 -15.72
N LEU A 175 17.29 -4.37 -14.87
CA LEU A 175 15.83 -4.24 -14.98
C LEU A 175 15.43 -3.49 -16.26
N LEU A 176 16.17 -2.45 -16.63
CA LEU A 176 15.93 -1.69 -17.86
C LEU A 176 16.22 -2.54 -19.10
N ALA A 177 17.28 -3.35 -19.07
CA ALA A 177 17.61 -4.31 -20.12
C ALA A 177 16.57 -5.44 -20.23
N LEU A 178 16.13 -6.03 -19.12
CA LEU A 178 15.07 -7.05 -19.07
C LEU A 178 13.73 -6.52 -19.58
N ARG A 179 13.37 -5.29 -19.23
CA ARG A 179 12.14 -4.65 -19.70
C ARG A 179 12.18 -4.42 -21.22
N ARG A 180 13.31 -3.95 -21.76
CA ARG A 180 13.50 -3.78 -23.21
C ARG A 180 13.51 -5.12 -23.95
N ALA A 181 14.18 -6.13 -23.40
CA ALA A 181 14.22 -7.47 -23.97
C ALA A 181 12.84 -8.16 -23.95
N GLY A 182 12.08 -8.01 -22.85
CA GLY A 182 10.72 -8.54 -22.73
C GLY A 182 9.75 -7.91 -23.73
N ILE A 183 9.83 -6.59 -23.94
CA ILE A 183 9.02 -5.91 -24.95
C ILE A 183 9.39 -6.38 -26.36
N ALA A 184 10.68 -6.49 -26.67
CA ALA A 184 11.14 -6.99 -27.98
C ALA A 184 10.68 -8.44 -28.24
N ALA A 185 10.75 -9.31 -27.23
CA ALA A 185 10.26 -10.68 -27.33
C ALA A 185 8.74 -10.74 -27.57
N LEU A 186 7.97 -9.87 -26.93
CA LEU A 186 6.51 -9.80 -27.11
C LEU A 186 6.15 -9.33 -28.53
N VAL A 187 6.83 -8.29 -29.03
CA VAL A 187 6.66 -7.81 -30.41
C VAL A 187 7.01 -8.89 -31.43
N ALA A 188 8.12 -9.60 -31.24
CA ALA A 188 8.52 -10.70 -32.11
C ALA A 188 7.47 -11.83 -32.11
N LEU A 189 6.91 -12.17 -30.94
CA LEU A 189 5.90 -13.20 -30.80
C LEU A 189 4.59 -12.81 -31.52
N VAL A 190 4.17 -11.55 -31.40
CA VAL A 190 3.00 -11.01 -32.13
C VAL A 190 3.24 -11.03 -33.64
N ALA A 191 4.44 -10.66 -34.11
CA ALA A 191 4.79 -10.71 -35.52
C ALA A 191 4.74 -12.15 -36.07
N ILE A 192 5.27 -13.13 -35.33
CA ILE A 192 5.22 -14.55 -35.72
C ILE A 192 3.77 -15.04 -35.81
N ILE A 193 2.93 -14.72 -34.82
CA ILE A 193 1.50 -15.08 -34.85
C ILE A 193 0.80 -14.44 -36.05
N GLY A 194 1.07 -13.17 -36.33
CA GLY A 194 0.54 -12.46 -37.50
C GLY A 194 0.96 -13.10 -38.82
N LEU A 195 2.23 -13.51 -38.93
CA LEU A 195 2.77 -14.17 -40.12
C LEU A 195 2.11 -15.54 -40.36
N ILE A 196 1.96 -16.34 -39.29
CA ILE A 196 1.22 -17.61 -39.35
C ILE A 196 -0.22 -17.37 -39.82
N PHE A 197 -0.89 -16.33 -39.30
CA PHE A 197 -2.25 -15.98 -39.69
C PHE A 197 -2.36 -15.58 -41.17
N VAL A 198 -1.41 -14.81 -41.71
CA VAL A 198 -1.38 -14.41 -43.13
C VAL A 198 -1.15 -15.62 -44.03
N VAL A 199 -0.17 -16.48 -43.69
CA VAL A 199 0.15 -17.68 -44.49
C VAL A 199 -1.00 -18.68 -44.47
N THR A 200 -1.63 -18.91 -43.32
CA THR A 200 -2.76 -19.84 -43.19
C THR A 200 -4.04 -19.30 -43.83
N ARG A 201 -4.26 -17.98 -43.84
CA ARG A 201 -5.38 -17.35 -44.56
C ARG A 201 -5.22 -17.40 -46.08
N SER A 202 -3.99 -17.37 -46.60
CA SER A 202 -3.74 -17.41 -48.06
C SER A 202 -4.02 -18.76 -48.73
N ARG A 203 -4.22 -19.82 -47.94
CA ARG A 203 -4.47 -21.20 -48.42
C ARG A 203 -5.91 -21.68 -48.20
N GLY A 204 -6.82 -20.78 -47.81
CA GLY A 204 -8.25 -21.06 -47.65
C GLY A 204 -9.09 -20.26 -48.63
#